data_AF-A0AAU4FHD9-F1
#
_entry.id   AF-A0AAU4FHD9-F1
#
_cell.length_a   1.000
_cell.length_b   1.000
_cell.length_c   1.000
_cell.angle_alpha   90.00
_cell.angle_beta   90.00
_cell.angle_gamma   90.00
#
_symmetry.space_group_name_H-M   'P 1'
#
loop_
_entity.id
_entity.type
_entity.pdbx_description
1 polymer ?
#
loop_
_entity_poly.entity_id
_entity_poly.type
_entity_poly.pdbx_seq_one_letter_code
_entity_poly.pdbx_strand_id
1 'polypeptide(L)'
;MTAPEPPQGWVPVEHRLFGLDRRTFTPALIVLAVALLLGYGLPALNAAIPWHNEIRAGDLLDLGDGATAVPPVGWQLQSGTLTGASVTNPTSLQVVLATGGATIALRGAAYSGTAEAFLDQVRRSEGNDAPAIDGTRGTVTTTAGLTGVAQSTTSPSGDGLDVAFKVAGRGEPADAAPALLFRVRTAPGQFERFRGEIDDVLRSITPGANR
;
A
#
# COMPACT_ATOMS: atom_id res chain seq x y z
N MET A 1 -59.62 -21.18 41.37
CA MET A 1 -58.35 -20.41 41.35
C MET A 1 -57.74 -20.58 39.97
N THR A 2 -57.86 -19.58 39.11
CA THR A 2 -57.23 -19.55 37.77
C THR A 2 -55.79 -19.06 37.93
N ALA A 3 -54.83 -19.77 37.33
CA ALA A 3 -53.42 -19.35 37.36
C ALA A 3 -53.26 -18.00 36.60
N PRO A 4 -52.38 -17.10 37.06
CA PRO A 4 -52.13 -15.84 36.37
C PRO A 4 -51.51 -16.10 34.99
N GLU A 5 -51.93 -15.32 33.99
CA GLU A 5 -51.36 -15.39 32.65
C GLU A 5 -49.89 -14.90 32.66
N PRO A 6 -48.99 -15.57 31.94
CA PRO A 6 -47.59 -15.16 31.89
C PRO A 6 -47.44 -13.81 31.15
N PRO A 7 -46.50 -12.96 31.58
CA PRO A 7 -46.28 -11.66 30.95
C PRO A 7 -45.77 -11.80 29.52
N GLN A 8 -46.11 -10.82 28.66
CA GLN A 8 -45.65 -10.81 27.27
C GLN A 8 -44.12 -10.75 27.21
N GLY A 9 -43.52 -11.70 26.46
CA GLY A 9 -42.05 -11.88 26.39
C GLY A 9 -41.48 -12.92 27.35
N TRP A 10 -42.31 -13.56 28.18
CA TRP A 10 -41.88 -14.67 29.03
C TRP A 10 -41.53 -15.92 28.22
N VAL A 11 -40.26 -16.33 28.24
CA VAL A 11 -39.80 -17.61 27.68
C VAL A 11 -39.88 -18.70 28.76
N PRO A 12 -40.64 -19.80 28.59
CA PRO A 12 -40.70 -20.90 29.56
C PRO A 12 -39.31 -21.47 29.88
N VAL A 13 -39.09 -21.89 31.12
CA VAL A 13 -37.76 -22.36 31.60
C VAL A 13 -37.28 -23.60 30.86
N GLU A 14 -38.18 -24.48 30.40
CA GLU A 14 -37.87 -25.62 29.55
C GLU A 14 -37.26 -25.25 28.17
N HIS A 15 -37.36 -23.98 27.77
CA HIS A 15 -36.75 -23.46 26.55
C HIS A 15 -35.45 -22.70 26.82
N ARG A 16 -34.95 -22.68 28.06
CA ARG A 16 -33.73 -21.96 28.45
C ARG A 16 -32.58 -22.91 28.69
N LEU A 17 -31.39 -22.55 28.20
CA LEU A 17 -30.13 -23.18 28.56
C LEU A 17 -29.18 -22.08 29.07
N PHE A 18 -28.69 -22.20 30.31
CA PHE A 18 -27.87 -21.15 30.96
C PHE A 18 -28.49 -19.74 30.95
N GLY A 19 -29.82 -19.63 30.99
CA GLY A 19 -30.53 -18.35 30.98
C GLY A 19 -30.74 -17.73 29.59
N LEU A 20 -30.20 -18.33 28.52
CA LEU A 20 -30.47 -17.94 27.14
C LEU A 20 -31.60 -18.78 26.53
N ASP A 21 -32.42 -18.14 25.69
CA ASP A 21 -33.45 -18.81 24.89
C ASP A 21 -32.79 -19.77 23.90
N ARG A 22 -33.17 -21.05 23.95
CA ARG A 22 -32.67 -22.10 23.06
C ARG A 22 -32.96 -21.82 21.58
N ARG A 23 -33.99 -21.00 21.28
CA ARG A 23 -34.34 -20.59 19.91
C ARG A 23 -33.35 -19.60 19.31
N THR A 24 -32.67 -18.80 20.14
CA THR A 24 -31.65 -17.84 19.68
C THR A 24 -30.26 -18.44 19.59
N PHE A 25 -30.06 -19.67 20.08
CA PHE A 25 -28.77 -20.34 20.10
C PHE A 25 -28.24 -20.66 18.70
N THR A 26 -29.08 -21.18 17.81
CA THR A 26 -28.71 -21.46 16.41
C THR A 26 -28.28 -20.22 15.64
N PRO A 27 -29.07 -19.12 15.58
CA PRO A 27 -28.62 -17.91 14.90
C PRO A 27 -27.37 -17.30 15.57
N ALA A 28 -27.24 -17.36 16.90
CA ALA A 28 -26.04 -16.91 17.60
C ALA A 28 -24.78 -17.72 17.21
N LEU A 29 -24.90 -19.05 17.08
CA LEU A 29 -23.81 -19.90 16.61
C LEU A 29 -23.42 -19.60 15.16
N ILE A 30 -24.40 -19.29 14.30
CA ILE A 30 -24.11 -18.89 12.91
C ILE A 30 -23.32 -17.58 12.90
N VAL A 31 -23.76 -16.57 13.67
CA VAL A 31 -23.05 -15.29 13.78
C VAL A 31 -21.64 -15.50 14.35
N LEU A 32 -21.49 -16.33 15.37
CA LEU A 32 -20.18 -16.69 15.94
C LEU A 32 -19.29 -17.37 14.90
N ALA A 33 -19.82 -18.33 14.14
CA ALA A 33 -19.08 -19.01 13.09
C ALA A 33 -18.62 -18.04 12.00
N VAL A 34 -19.49 -17.12 11.56
CA VAL A 34 -19.13 -16.06 10.61
C VAL A 34 -18.05 -15.14 11.21
N ALA A 35 -18.20 -14.72 12.46
CA ALA A 35 -17.20 -13.88 13.14
C ALA A 35 -15.84 -14.58 13.25
N LEU A 36 -15.81 -15.88 13.57
CA LEU A 36 -14.58 -16.67 13.62
C LEU A 36 -13.98 -16.87 12.23
N LEU A 37 -14.80 -17.13 11.21
CA LEU A 37 -14.36 -17.27 9.84
C LEU A 37 -13.74 -15.97 9.32
N LEU A 38 -14.36 -14.82 9.58
CA LEU A 38 -13.85 -13.52 9.15
C LEU A 38 -12.63 -13.08 9.97
N GLY A 39 -12.66 -13.29 11.28
CA GLY A 39 -11.60 -12.85 12.19
C GLY A 39 -10.36 -13.74 12.20
N TYR A 40 -10.50 -15.04 11.94
CA TYR A 40 -9.39 -16.01 11.98
C TYR A 40 -9.25 -16.82 10.71
N GLY A 41 -10.37 -17.24 10.10
CA GLY A 41 -10.35 -18.07 8.89
C GLY A 41 -9.70 -17.36 7.70
N LEU A 42 -10.16 -16.16 7.37
CA LEU A 42 -9.59 -15.37 6.26
C LEU A 42 -8.12 -14.98 6.52
N PRO A 43 -7.72 -14.48 7.71
CA PRO A 43 -6.31 -14.23 8.01
C PRO A 43 -5.44 -15.48 7.95
N ALA A 44 -5.92 -16.62 8.46
CA ALA A 44 -5.17 -17.88 8.41
C ALA A 44 -4.99 -18.39 6.98
N LEU A 45 -6.02 -18.28 6.13
CA LEU A 45 -5.92 -18.63 4.72
C LEU A 45 -4.91 -17.72 4.00
N ASN A 46 -4.95 -16.41 4.28
CA ASN A 46 -3.98 -15.46 3.75
C ASN A 46 -2.54 -15.80 4.19
N ALA A 47 -2.35 -16.22 5.45
CA ALA A 47 -1.05 -16.66 5.96
C ALA A 47 -0.58 -18.01 5.38
N ALA A 48 -1.51 -18.87 4.95
CA ALA A 48 -1.22 -20.20 4.41
C ALA A 48 -0.87 -20.19 2.92
N ILE A 49 -1.11 -19.09 2.20
CA ILE A 49 -0.69 -18.95 0.80
C ILE A 49 0.82 -18.64 0.82
N PRO A 50 1.70 -19.57 0.39
CA PRO A 50 3.13 -19.31 0.37
C PRO A 50 3.41 -18.17 -0.60
N TRP A 51 4.07 -17.14 -0.09
CA TRP A 51 4.43 -15.97 -0.87
C TRP A 51 5.65 -16.30 -1.75
N HIS A 52 5.49 -16.25 -3.07
CA HIS A 52 6.51 -16.76 -3.98
C HIS A 52 7.68 -15.77 -4.19
N ASN A 53 7.48 -14.48 -3.92
CA ASN A 53 8.44 -13.41 -4.21
C ASN A 53 8.59 -12.44 -3.02
N GLU A 54 8.86 -12.99 -1.83
CA GLU A 54 9.17 -12.17 -0.65
C GLU A 54 10.56 -11.53 -0.78
N ILE A 55 10.63 -10.23 -0.54
CA ILE A 55 11.87 -9.45 -0.51
C ILE A 55 12.74 -9.90 0.66
N ARG A 56 13.98 -10.27 0.35
CA ARG A 56 15.00 -10.68 1.31
C ARG A 56 16.01 -9.56 1.54
N ALA A 57 16.70 -9.64 2.68
CA ALA A 57 17.79 -8.72 2.96
C ALA A 57 18.89 -8.84 1.90
N GLY A 58 19.31 -7.70 1.34
CA GLY A 58 20.31 -7.63 0.27
C GLY A 58 19.71 -7.55 -1.14
N ASP A 59 18.38 -7.69 -1.28
CA ASP A 59 17.72 -7.44 -2.56
C ASP A 59 17.81 -5.95 -2.92
N LEU A 60 17.93 -5.70 -4.23
CA LEU A 60 17.91 -4.36 -4.81
C LEU A 60 16.90 -4.34 -5.96
N LEU A 61 16.14 -3.25 -6.06
CA LEU A 61 15.29 -2.96 -7.20
C LEU A 61 16.11 -2.27 -8.27
N ASP A 62 16.03 -2.77 -9.51
CA ASP A 62 16.55 -2.08 -10.67
C ASP A 62 15.50 -1.08 -11.17
N LEU A 63 15.82 0.21 -11.12
CA LEU A 63 14.95 1.29 -11.59
C LEU A 63 15.27 1.71 -13.03
N GLY A 64 16.24 1.03 -13.68
CA GLY A 64 16.73 1.33 -15.02
C GLY A 64 17.87 2.35 -15.02
N ASP A 65 18.68 2.31 -16.08
CA ASP A 65 19.86 3.18 -16.28
C ASP A 65 20.82 3.25 -15.07
N GLY A 66 20.92 2.13 -14.33
CA GLY A 66 21.77 2.01 -13.15
C GLY A 66 21.20 2.64 -11.88
N ALA A 67 20.00 3.22 -11.93
CA ALA A 67 19.30 3.69 -10.75
C ALA A 67 18.77 2.50 -9.94
N THR A 68 18.85 2.60 -8.61
CA THR A 68 18.46 1.49 -7.71
C THR A 68 17.71 1.99 -6.49
N ALA A 69 16.96 1.09 -5.86
CA ALA A 69 16.35 1.31 -4.56
C ALA A 69 16.43 0.04 -3.70
N VAL A 70 16.50 0.21 -2.38
CA VAL A 70 16.46 -0.88 -1.41
C VAL A 70 15.00 -1.11 -1.02
N PRO A 71 14.39 -2.24 -1.40
CA PRO A 71 13.04 -2.58 -0.98
C PRO A 71 13.01 -2.95 0.51
N PRO A 72 11.87 -2.79 1.20
CA PRO A 72 11.72 -3.17 2.59
C PRO A 72 11.60 -4.69 2.73
N VAL A 73 12.36 -5.26 3.67
CA VAL A 73 12.43 -6.71 3.90
C VAL A 73 11.07 -7.25 4.36
N GLY A 74 10.67 -8.40 3.84
CA GLY A 74 9.40 -9.05 4.18
C GLY A 74 8.19 -8.52 3.39
N TRP A 75 8.38 -7.50 2.53
CA TRP A 75 7.37 -7.08 1.57
C TRP A 75 7.33 -8.04 0.38
N GLN A 76 6.19 -8.03 -0.31
CA GLN A 76 5.95 -8.92 -1.44
C GLN A 76 6.12 -8.18 -2.75
N LEU A 77 6.97 -8.70 -3.65
CA LEU A 77 7.09 -8.19 -5.00
C LEU A 77 5.96 -8.76 -5.88
N GLN A 78 4.94 -7.96 -6.12
CA GLN A 78 3.80 -8.33 -6.98
C GLN A 78 4.14 -8.20 -8.46
N SER A 79 4.94 -7.19 -8.81
CA SER A 79 5.36 -6.90 -10.18
C SER A 79 6.68 -6.14 -10.14
N GLY A 80 7.56 -6.36 -11.13
CA GLY A 80 8.87 -5.70 -11.22
C GLY A 80 10.04 -6.68 -11.30
N THR A 81 11.24 -6.14 -11.49
CA THR A 81 12.49 -6.89 -11.62
C THR A 81 13.47 -6.52 -10.50
N LEU A 82 14.00 -7.55 -9.82
CA LEU A 82 15.16 -7.39 -8.95
C LEU A 82 16.42 -7.21 -9.81
N THR A 83 17.42 -6.51 -9.29
CA THR A 83 18.70 -6.31 -9.98
C THR A 83 19.34 -7.66 -10.34
N GLY A 84 19.78 -7.81 -11.60
CA GLY A 84 20.41 -9.05 -12.11
C GLY A 84 19.48 -9.99 -12.89
N ALA A 85 18.17 -9.70 -12.98
CA ALA A 85 17.21 -10.53 -13.72
C ALA A 85 17.08 -10.13 -15.21
N SER A 86 17.20 -8.84 -15.56
CA SER A 86 17.21 -8.27 -16.93
C SER A 86 17.51 -6.77 -16.88
N VAL A 87 17.90 -6.16 -18.01
CA VAL A 87 18.06 -4.69 -18.10
C VAL A 87 16.68 -4.04 -18.07
N THR A 88 16.43 -3.18 -17.09
CA THR A 88 15.15 -2.47 -16.96
C THR A 88 15.22 -1.12 -17.70
N ASN A 89 14.25 -0.84 -18.58
CA ASN A 89 14.13 0.49 -19.19
C ASN A 89 13.42 1.43 -18.19
N PRO A 90 14.02 2.57 -17.80
CA PRO A 90 13.45 3.46 -16.81
C PRO A 90 12.09 4.03 -17.23
N THR A 91 11.82 4.18 -18.52
CA THR A 91 10.54 4.76 -19.01
C THR A 91 9.38 3.77 -19.04
N SER A 92 9.64 2.47 -18.89
CA SER A 92 8.65 1.41 -18.80
C SER A 92 8.73 0.66 -17.47
N LEU A 93 9.44 1.22 -16.49
CA LEU A 93 9.60 0.66 -15.16
C LEU A 93 8.23 0.55 -14.48
N GLN A 94 7.90 -0.63 -13.98
CA GLN A 94 6.74 -0.86 -13.13
C GLN A 94 7.09 -1.86 -12.04
N VAL A 95 7.19 -1.37 -10.81
CA VAL A 95 7.43 -2.18 -9.61
C VAL A 95 6.28 -1.97 -8.64
N VAL A 96 5.78 -3.06 -8.06
CA VAL A 96 4.74 -3.02 -7.03
C VAL A 96 5.14 -3.94 -5.89
N LEU A 97 5.31 -3.35 -4.72
CA LEU A 97 5.54 -3.99 -3.44
C LEU A 97 4.26 -3.93 -2.61
N ALA A 98 3.92 -4.99 -1.88
CA ALA A 98 2.76 -5.01 -1.01
C ALA A 98 3.03 -5.70 0.32
N THR A 99 2.40 -5.21 1.39
CA THR A 99 2.35 -5.88 2.69
C THR A 99 1.11 -5.44 3.46
N GLY A 100 0.38 -6.36 4.10
CA GLY A 100 -0.61 -6.02 5.13
C GLY A 100 -1.63 -4.90 4.81
N GLY A 101 -2.02 -4.70 3.54
CA GLY A 101 -2.93 -3.63 3.11
C GLY A 101 -2.26 -2.30 2.72
N ALA A 102 -0.93 -2.24 2.71
CA ALA A 102 -0.12 -1.17 2.14
C ALA A 102 0.50 -1.62 0.82
N THR A 103 0.62 -0.68 -0.13
CA THR A 103 1.34 -0.88 -1.39
C THR A 103 2.29 0.26 -1.65
N ILE A 104 3.47 -0.07 -2.18
CA ILE A 104 4.44 0.87 -2.72
C ILE A 104 4.59 0.53 -4.20
N ALA A 105 4.31 1.49 -5.08
CA ALA A 105 4.48 1.36 -6.51
C ALA A 105 5.55 2.34 -6.99
N LEU A 106 6.53 1.83 -7.74
CA LEU A 106 7.48 2.65 -8.49
C LEU A 106 7.16 2.55 -9.97
N ARG A 107 6.92 3.69 -10.61
CA ARG A 107 6.63 3.77 -12.04
C ARG A 107 7.51 4.79 -12.69
N GLY A 108 8.26 4.37 -13.70
CA GLY A 108 9.03 5.31 -14.49
C GLY A 108 8.30 5.69 -15.77
N ALA A 109 8.57 6.89 -16.27
CA ALA A 109 7.91 7.44 -17.45
C ALA A 109 8.85 8.39 -18.21
N ALA A 110 8.67 8.46 -19.53
CA ALA A 110 9.24 9.53 -20.32
C ALA A 110 8.43 10.82 -20.08
N TYR A 111 9.07 11.86 -19.57
CA TYR A 111 8.43 13.15 -19.34
C TYR A 111 9.46 14.28 -19.46
N SER A 112 9.14 15.33 -20.19
CA SER A 112 9.95 16.54 -20.28
C SER A 112 9.42 17.62 -19.33
N GLY A 113 10.33 18.21 -18.55
CA GLY A 113 10.01 19.22 -17.53
C GLY A 113 10.33 18.75 -16.11
N THR A 114 9.89 19.57 -15.15
CA THR A 114 10.23 19.40 -13.73
C THR A 114 9.47 18.24 -13.07
N ALA A 115 9.97 17.77 -11.92
CA ALA A 115 9.29 16.77 -11.10
C ALA A 115 7.88 17.22 -10.67
N GLU A 116 7.72 18.52 -10.37
CA GLU A 116 6.43 19.09 -9.98
C GLU A 116 5.43 19.03 -11.14
N ALA A 117 5.84 19.46 -12.34
CA ALA A 117 5.00 19.43 -13.52
C ALA A 117 4.59 18.00 -13.89
N PHE A 118 5.48 17.02 -13.67
CA PHE A 118 5.17 15.60 -13.83
C PHE A 118 4.10 15.14 -12.84
N LEU A 119 4.24 15.47 -11.55
CA LEU A 119 3.25 15.13 -10.53
C LEU A 119 1.87 15.73 -10.85
N ASP A 120 1.85 16.97 -11.32
CA ASP A 120 0.63 17.62 -11.79
C ASP A 120 0.00 16.91 -12.99
N GLN A 121 0.82 16.46 -13.94
CA GLN A 121 0.34 15.68 -15.09
C GLN A 121 -0.25 14.35 -14.66
N VAL A 122 0.41 13.61 -13.75
CA VAL A 122 -0.09 12.34 -13.21
C VAL A 122 -1.46 12.54 -12.57
N ARG A 123 -1.59 13.53 -11.69
CA ARG A 123 -2.87 13.85 -11.02
C ARG A 123 -3.97 14.23 -12.03
N ARG A 124 -3.63 15.01 -13.05
CA ARG A 124 -4.56 15.38 -14.11
C ARG A 124 -5.03 14.17 -14.92
N SER A 125 -4.13 13.24 -15.21
CA SER A 125 -4.43 12.03 -15.99
C SER A 125 -5.27 11.02 -15.22
N GLU A 126 -5.14 10.96 -13.90
CA GLU A 126 -5.87 9.99 -13.06
C GLU A 126 -7.31 10.42 -12.75
N GLY A 127 -7.64 11.69 -12.95
CA GLY A 127 -8.98 12.21 -12.69
C GLY A 127 -9.32 12.28 -11.18
N ASN A 128 -10.26 13.15 -10.82
CA ASN A 128 -10.77 13.28 -9.46
C ASN A 128 -11.91 12.30 -9.19
N ASP A 129 -11.72 11.01 -9.47
CA ASP A 129 -12.82 10.03 -9.41
C ASP A 129 -13.28 9.70 -7.97
N ALA A 130 -12.46 10.02 -6.96
CA ALA A 130 -12.82 9.93 -5.55
C ALA A 130 -12.54 11.25 -4.81
N PRO A 131 -13.41 11.68 -3.88
CA PRO A 131 -13.12 12.82 -3.01
C PRO A 131 -11.85 12.53 -2.20
N ALA A 132 -10.80 13.33 -2.42
CA ALA A 132 -9.56 13.25 -1.67
C ALA A 132 -9.15 14.65 -1.21
N ILE A 133 -8.53 14.72 -0.04
CA ILE A 133 -7.91 15.92 0.50
C ILE A 133 -6.42 15.80 0.23
N ASP A 134 -5.90 16.74 -0.54
CA ASP A 134 -4.47 16.86 -0.80
C ASP A 134 -3.78 17.60 0.37
N GLY A 135 -2.65 17.06 0.82
CA GLY A 135 -1.76 17.73 1.74
C GLY A 135 -0.91 18.79 1.04
N THR A 136 -0.19 19.58 1.83
CA THR A 136 0.78 20.55 1.31
C THR A 136 1.93 19.85 0.61
N ARG A 137 2.37 20.37 -0.54
CA ARG A 137 3.56 19.88 -1.24
C ARG A 137 4.82 20.14 -0.42
N GLY A 138 5.68 19.13 -0.41
CA GLY A 138 7.00 19.21 0.22
C GLY A 138 8.09 18.74 -0.72
N THR A 139 9.32 19.18 -0.45
CA THR A 139 10.50 18.66 -1.11
C THR A 139 11.03 17.45 -0.33
N VAL A 140 11.42 16.40 -1.04
CA VAL A 140 12.10 15.25 -0.46
C VAL A 140 13.47 15.11 -1.11
N THR A 141 14.49 14.84 -0.29
CA THR A 141 15.85 14.55 -0.77
C THR A 141 16.27 13.18 -0.29
N THR A 142 16.75 12.34 -1.21
CA THR A 142 17.25 11.00 -0.90
C THR A 142 18.68 11.07 -0.33
N THR A 143 19.17 9.98 0.26
CA THR A 143 20.54 9.92 0.79
C THR A 143 21.59 10.12 -0.30
N ALA A 144 21.27 9.73 -1.54
CA ALA A 144 22.11 9.94 -2.71
C ALA A 144 22.02 11.36 -3.30
N GLY A 145 21.26 12.27 -2.67
CA GLY A 145 21.10 13.66 -3.09
C GLY A 145 20.05 13.90 -4.18
N LEU A 146 19.28 12.87 -4.56
CA LEU A 146 18.20 13.02 -5.53
C LEU A 146 17.06 13.83 -4.89
N THR A 147 16.62 14.89 -5.55
CA THR A 147 15.55 15.76 -5.04
C THR A 147 14.26 15.51 -5.82
N GLY A 148 13.15 15.38 -5.10
CA GLY A 148 11.82 15.17 -5.64
C GLY A 148 10.76 16.01 -4.93
N VAL A 149 9.54 15.95 -5.44
CA VAL A 149 8.37 16.65 -4.91
C VAL A 149 7.37 15.62 -4.40
N ALA A 150 6.99 15.75 -3.14
CA ALA A 150 6.05 14.88 -2.46
C ALA A 150 4.72 15.59 -2.19
N GLN A 151 3.63 14.83 -2.29
CA GLN A 151 2.29 15.26 -1.92
C GLN A 151 1.55 14.09 -1.28
N SER A 152 1.07 14.28 -0.05
CA SER A 152 0.20 13.31 0.61
C SER A 152 -1.25 13.49 0.18
N THR A 153 -2.03 12.43 0.23
CA THR A 153 -3.47 12.46 -0.02
C THR A 153 -4.20 11.62 1.02
N THR A 154 -5.38 12.07 1.45
CA THR A 154 -6.28 11.32 2.32
C THR A 154 -7.65 11.24 1.67
N SER A 155 -8.20 10.04 1.57
CA SER A 155 -9.52 9.80 0.98
C SER A 155 -10.30 8.75 1.78
N PRO A 156 -11.61 8.58 1.55
CA PRO A 156 -12.38 7.49 2.14
C PRO A 156 -11.86 6.10 1.79
N SER A 157 -11.13 5.96 0.67
CA SER A 157 -10.55 4.70 0.23
C SER A 157 -9.15 4.43 0.80
N GLY A 158 -8.51 5.42 1.42
CA GLY A 158 -7.19 5.25 2.01
C GLY A 158 -6.37 6.53 2.11
N ASP A 159 -5.21 6.39 2.75
CA ASP A 159 -4.16 7.41 2.75
C ASP A 159 -3.12 7.08 1.69
N GLY A 160 -2.48 8.10 1.14
CA GLY A 160 -1.40 7.91 0.18
C GLY A 160 -0.37 9.02 0.17
N LEU A 161 0.72 8.72 -0.51
CA LEU A 161 1.85 9.60 -0.72
C LEU A 161 2.34 9.41 -2.15
N ASP A 162 2.34 10.49 -2.93
CA ASP A 162 2.91 10.51 -4.26
C ASP A 162 4.18 11.36 -4.24
N VAL A 163 5.30 10.79 -4.66
CA VAL A 163 6.59 11.48 -4.78
C VAL A 163 7.11 11.34 -6.21
N ALA A 164 7.35 12.48 -6.84
CA ALA A 164 7.90 12.56 -8.18
C ALA A 164 9.39 12.92 -8.14
N PHE A 165 10.20 12.20 -8.91
CA PHE A 165 11.62 12.44 -9.10
C PHE A 165 11.97 12.58 -10.58
N LYS A 166 13.08 13.26 -10.85
CA LYS A 166 13.76 13.26 -12.16
C LYS A 166 15.07 12.52 -12.01
N VAL A 167 15.17 11.33 -12.59
CA VAL A 167 16.32 10.44 -12.41
C VAL A 167 17.35 10.74 -13.48
N ALA A 168 18.08 11.85 -13.29
CA ALA A 168 19.10 12.28 -14.24
C ALA A 168 20.37 11.46 -14.10
N GLY A 169 20.90 10.99 -15.24
CA GLY A 169 22.26 10.49 -15.32
C GLY A 169 23.28 11.61 -15.17
N ARG A 170 24.55 11.25 -14.93
CA ARG A 170 25.63 12.23 -14.83
C ARG A 170 25.79 13.01 -16.14
N GLY A 171 25.67 14.33 -16.09
CA GLY A 171 25.81 15.22 -17.25
C GLY A 171 24.53 15.40 -18.08
N GLU A 172 23.42 14.79 -17.66
CA GLU A 172 22.11 14.95 -18.28
C GLU A 172 21.35 16.14 -17.64
N PRO A 173 20.66 16.97 -18.44
CA PRO A 173 19.77 17.99 -17.89
C PRO A 173 18.62 17.34 -17.10
N ALA A 174 18.41 17.79 -15.87
CA ALA A 174 17.38 17.22 -14.99
C ALA A 174 15.98 17.21 -15.62
N ASP A 175 15.62 18.23 -16.39
CA ASP A 175 14.29 18.33 -17.01
C ASP A 175 14.08 17.37 -18.20
N ALA A 176 15.16 16.88 -18.81
CA ALA A 176 15.12 15.92 -19.92
C ALA A 176 15.15 14.46 -19.43
N ALA A 177 15.63 14.24 -18.20
CA ALA A 177 15.76 12.92 -17.60
C ALA A 177 14.42 12.17 -17.48
N PRO A 178 14.42 10.84 -17.43
CA PRO A 178 13.24 10.06 -17.09
C PRO A 178 12.63 10.51 -15.76
N ALA A 179 11.30 10.51 -15.69
CA ALA A 179 10.58 10.77 -14.46
C ALA A 179 10.28 9.45 -13.73
N LEU A 180 10.33 9.49 -12.40
CA LEU A 180 9.99 8.36 -11.53
C LEU A 180 8.90 8.81 -10.55
N LEU A 181 7.79 8.07 -10.54
CA LEU A 181 6.73 8.20 -9.55
C LEU A 181 6.90 7.10 -8.50
N PHE A 182 7.15 7.50 -7.26
CA PHE A 182 7.03 6.66 -6.08
C PHE A 182 5.67 6.92 -5.43
N ARG A 183 4.84 5.89 -5.35
CA ARG A 183 3.47 5.99 -4.86
C ARG A 183 3.25 5.02 -3.72
N VAL A 184 2.70 5.52 -2.63
CA VAL A 184 2.22 4.72 -1.51
C VAL A 184 0.71 4.81 -1.44
N ARG A 185 0.05 3.66 -1.24
CA ARG A 185 -1.36 3.60 -0.84
C ARG A 185 -1.50 2.70 0.38
N THR A 186 -2.29 3.13 1.35
CA THR A 186 -2.57 2.39 2.59
C THR A 186 -4.04 2.49 2.94
N ALA A 187 -4.54 1.55 3.76
CA ALA A 187 -5.87 1.70 4.33
C ALA A 187 -5.95 2.95 5.25
N PRO A 188 -7.14 3.55 5.44
CA PRO A 188 -7.29 4.77 6.25
C PRO A 188 -6.67 4.63 7.65
N GLY A 189 -5.81 5.57 8.03
CA GLY A 189 -5.12 5.61 9.32
C GLY A 189 -3.96 4.61 9.48
N GLN A 190 -3.60 3.85 8.43
CA GLN A 190 -2.48 2.91 8.49
C GLN A 190 -1.15 3.50 8.00
N PHE A 191 -1.13 4.70 7.41
CA PHE A 191 0.09 5.28 6.85
C PHE A 191 1.23 5.38 7.89
N GLU A 192 0.93 5.88 9.09
CA GLU A 192 1.93 6.05 10.16
C GLU A 192 2.57 4.73 10.61
N ARG A 193 1.87 3.60 10.44
CA ARG A 193 2.42 2.28 10.77
C ARG A 193 3.59 1.91 9.86
N PHE A 194 3.52 2.27 8.59
CA PHE A 194 4.51 1.91 7.57
C PHE A 194 5.49 3.03 7.27
N ARG A 195 5.32 4.20 7.90
CA ARG A 195 6.09 5.41 7.59
C ARG A 195 7.59 5.21 7.65
N GLY A 196 8.10 4.51 8.66
CA GLY A 196 9.53 4.24 8.77
C GLY A 196 10.07 3.46 7.57
N GLU A 197 9.38 2.37 7.20
CA GLU A 197 9.77 1.53 6.07
C GLU A 197 9.64 2.28 4.73
N ILE A 198 8.60 3.11 4.58
CA ILE A 198 8.42 3.99 3.41
C ILE A 198 9.56 5.00 3.30
N ASP A 199 9.90 5.68 4.40
CA ASP A 199 10.96 6.68 4.45
C ASP A 199 12.33 6.05 4.14
N ASP A 200 12.58 4.83 4.62
CA ASP A 200 13.81 4.09 4.35
C ASP A 200 13.96 3.75 2.86
N VAL A 201 12.90 3.24 2.22
CA VAL A 201 12.89 2.99 0.77
C VAL A 201 13.10 4.30 0.01
N LEU A 202 12.35 5.34 0.36
CA LEU A 202 12.42 6.64 -0.31
C LEU A 202 13.83 7.24 -0.23
N ARG A 203 14.49 7.15 0.92
CA ARG A 203 15.86 7.64 1.12
C ARG A 203 16.91 6.78 0.41
N SER A 204 16.63 5.49 0.19
CA SER A 204 17.55 4.57 -0.48
C SER A 204 17.66 4.78 -1.99
N ILE A 205 16.71 5.50 -2.61
CA ILE A 205 16.68 5.72 -4.05
C ILE A 205 17.97 6.44 -4.49
N THR A 206 18.71 5.76 -5.35
CA THR A 206 20.00 6.21 -5.88
C THR A 206 19.87 6.45 -7.37
N PRO A 207 20.31 7.62 -7.89
CA PRO A 207 20.29 7.90 -9.32
C PRO A 207 21.28 7.01 -10.08
N GLY A 208 21.03 6.85 -11.38
CA GLY A 208 21.88 6.07 -12.27
C GLY A 208 23.30 6.64 -12.35
N ALA A 209 24.27 5.84 -11.94
CA ALA A 209 25.68 6.10 -12.22
C ALA A 209 25.99 5.57 -13.62
N ASN A 210 25.73 6.36 -14.67
CA ASN A 210 26.16 5.93 -16.00
C ASN A 210 27.69 5.79 -16.03
N ARG A 211 28.13 4.60 -16.44
CA ARG A 211 29.49 4.30 -16.94
C ARG A 211 29.77 5.08 -18.22
#